data_AF-A0A259CZ46-F1
#
_entry.id   AF-A0A259CZ46-F1
#
_cell.length_a   1.000
_cell.length_b   1.000
_cell.length_c   1.000
_cell.angle_alpha   90.00
_cell.angle_beta   90.00
_cell.angle_gamma   90.00
#
_symmetry.space_group_name_H-M   'P 1'
#
loop_
_entity.id
_entity.type
_entity.pdbx_description
1 polymer ?
#
loop_
_entity_poly.entity_id
_entity_poly.type
_entity_poly.pdbx_seq_one_letter_code
_entity_poly.pdbx_strand_id
1 'polypeptide(L)' 'VSTCGQFQARRMNARFKVPGGKPEFVATLNGSGLAVGRCLIAVLENGQQADGSVDLPSALHPYLRGKTRISADGVLV' A
#
# COMPACT_ATOMS: atom_id res chain seq x y z
N VAL A 1 -3.13 -2.78 10.41
CA VAL A 1 -4.54 -2.47 10.05
C VAL A 1 -5.30 -2.24 11.34
N SER A 2 -6.18 -1.24 11.38
CA SER A 2 -6.89 -0.84 12.61
C SER A 2 -8.36 -0.55 12.35
N THR A 3 -9.22 -1.07 13.23
CA THR A 3 -10.62 -0.67 13.35
C THR A 3 -10.72 0.40 14.42
N CYS A 4 -11.16 1.60 14.06
CA CYS A 4 -11.25 2.74 14.99
C CYS A 4 -12.67 2.95 15.54
N GLY A 5 -13.65 2.15 15.10
CA GLY A 5 -15.05 2.31 15.47
C GLY A 5 -15.50 3.75 15.23
N GLN A 6 -16.25 4.32 16.17
CA GLN A 6 -16.71 5.71 16.10
C GLN A 6 -15.71 6.73 16.70
N PHE A 7 -14.53 6.33 17.18
CA PHE A 7 -13.61 7.23 17.89
C PHE A 7 -13.19 8.43 17.02
N GLN A 8 -12.71 8.17 15.81
CA GLN A 8 -12.30 9.23 14.87
C GLN A 8 -13.51 10.05 14.39
N ALA A 9 -14.62 9.38 14.09
CA ALA A 9 -15.86 10.02 13.63
C ALA A 9 -16.42 11.04 14.64
N ARG A 10 -16.34 10.75 15.94
CA ARG A 10 -16.72 11.70 17.00
C ARG A 10 -15.82 12.92 17.08
N ARG A 11 -14.52 12.77 16.76
CA ARG A 11 -13.53 13.87 16.78
C ARG A 11 -13.61 14.76 15.55
N MET A 12 -13.95 14.21 14.39
CA MET A 12 -14.08 14.94 13.12
C MET A 12 -15.53 15.26 12.73
N ASN A 13 -16.49 14.91 13.59
CA ASN A 13 -17.93 15.07 13.37
C ASN A 13 -18.48 14.40 12.08
N ALA A 14 -17.91 13.27 11.69
CA ALA A 14 -18.37 12.52 10.51
C ALA A 14 -19.58 11.64 10.84
N ARG A 15 -20.70 11.90 10.17
CA ARG A 15 -21.98 11.23 10.41
C ARG A 15 -22.60 10.78 9.09
N PHE A 16 -23.43 9.75 9.16
CA PHE A 16 -24.30 9.32 8.07
C PHE A 16 -25.76 9.36 8.54
N LYS A 17 -26.69 9.34 7.60
CA LYS A 17 -28.12 9.30 7.89
C LYS A 17 -28.82 8.41 6.87
N VAL A 18 -29.61 7.46 7.36
CA VAL A 18 -30.52 6.67 6.53
C VAL A 18 -31.83 7.45 6.30
N PRO A 19 -32.61 7.15 5.24
CA PRO A 19 -33.89 7.79 4.99
C PRO A 19 -34.82 7.70 6.22
N GLY A 20 -35.39 8.83 6.64
CA GLY A 20 -36.24 8.92 7.84
C GLY A 20 -35.51 8.83 9.19
N GLY A 21 -34.20 8.52 9.21
CA GLY A 21 -33.42 8.32 10.44
C GLY A 21 -32.84 9.59 11.07
N LYS A 22 -32.32 9.46 12.29
CA LYS A 22 -31.46 10.48 12.92
C LYS A 22 -30.01 10.30 12.42
N PRO A 23 -29.20 11.37 12.36
CA PRO A 23 -27.78 11.24 12.03
C PRO A 23 -27.03 10.40 13.09
N GLU A 24 -26.19 9.47 12.63
CA GLU A 24 -25.38 8.59 13.46
C GLU A 24 -23.89 8.68 13.06
N PHE A 25 -22.97 8.43 14.00
CA PHE A 25 -21.53 8.45 13.69
C PHE A 25 -21.12 7.22 12.89
N VAL A 26 -20.32 7.41 11.84
CA VAL A 26 -19.76 6.31 11.04
C VAL A 26 -18.70 5.54 11.82
N ALA A 27 -18.55 4.24 11.53
CA ALA A 27 -17.36 3.50 11.91
C ALA A 27 -16.22 3.79 10.91
N THR A 28 -15.00 3.88 11.43
CA THR A 28 -13.80 4.21 10.63
C THR A 28 -12.78 3.10 10.74
N LEU A 29 -12.06 2.84 9.65
CA LEU A 29 -10.99 1.85 9.56
C LEU A 29 -9.83 2.45 8.76
N ASN A 30 -8.61 2.00 9.01
CA ASN A 30 -7.46 2.34 8.18
C ASN A 30 -6.42 1.21 8.14
N GLY A 31 -5.61 1.21 7.08
CA GLY A 31 -4.49 0.30 6.91
C GLY A 31 -3.65 0.73 5.73
N SER A 32 -2.33 0.72 5.89
CA SER A 32 -1.40 0.97 4.78
C SER A 32 -1.47 -0.19 3.78
N GLY A 33 -1.63 0.13 2.48
CA GLY A 33 -1.67 -0.85 1.40
C GLY A 33 -0.99 -0.32 0.13
N LEU A 34 0.20 0.27 0.21
CA LEU A 34 1.31 -0.08 1.11
C LEU A 34 2.09 1.18 1.54
N ALA A 35 3.14 1.02 2.34
CA ALA A 35 4.13 2.09 2.54
C ALA A 35 5.25 1.96 1.48
N VAL A 36 5.14 2.71 0.38
CA VAL A 36 5.96 2.53 -0.84
C VAL A 36 7.46 2.43 -0.57
N GLY A 37 8.03 3.32 0.24
CA GLY A 37 9.47 3.29 0.56
C GLY A 37 9.91 2.02 1.29
N ARG A 38 9.08 1.49 2.20
CA ARG A 38 9.38 0.22 2.89
C ARG A 38 9.25 -0.96 1.95
N CYS A 39 8.29 -0.93 1.05
CA CYS A 39 8.11 -1.98 0.05
C CYS A 39 9.25 -2.01 -0.96
N LEU A 40 9.80 -0.86 -1.35
CA LEU A 40 10.98 -0.81 -2.22
C LEU A 40 12.15 -1.57 -1.58
N ILE A 41 12.48 -1.29 -0.31
CA ILE A 41 13.56 -1.98 0.41
C ILE A 41 13.29 -3.50 0.44
N ALA A 42 12.06 -3.91 0.79
CA ALA A 42 11.69 -5.32 0.81
C ALA A 42 11.86 -6.01 -0.57
N VAL A 43 11.50 -5.33 -1.66
CA VAL A 43 11.70 -5.84 -3.03
C VAL A 43 13.19 -5.97 -3.36
N LEU A 44 14.02 -4.99 -2.99
CA LEU A 44 15.45 -5.04 -3.23
C LEU A 44 16.13 -6.17 -2.45
N GLU A 45 15.87 -6.27 -1.15
CA GLU A 45 16.49 -7.28 -0.29
C GLU A 45 16.06 -8.71 -0.64
N ASN A 46 14.77 -8.94 -0.94
CA ASN A 46 14.26 -10.28 -1.23
C ASN A 46 14.44 -10.69 -2.70
N GLY A 47 14.68 -9.73 -3.60
CA GLY A 47 14.94 -9.97 -5.01
C GLY A 47 16.43 -10.03 -5.38
N GLN A 48 17.33 -9.72 -4.44
CA GLN A 48 18.78 -9.63 -4.70
C GLN A 48 19.36 -10.96 -5.20
N GLN A 49 20.20 -10.85 -6.23
CA GLN A 49 20.95 -11.95 -6.84
C GLN A 49 22.44 -11.83 -6.48
N ALA A 50 23.18 -12.94 -6.64
CA ALA A 50 24.61 -13.01 -6.30
C ALA A 50 25.49 -12.04 -7.12
N ASP A 51 25.05 -11.66 -8.33
CA ASP A 51 25.72 -10.69 -9.20
C ASP A 51 25.39 -9.23 -8.85
N GLY A 52 24.58 -8.98 -7.81
CA GLY A 52 24.14 -7.66 -7.39
C GLY A 52 22.90 -7.12 -8.11
N SER A 53 22.37 -7.85 -9.10
CA SER A 53 21.08 -7.51 -9.71
C SER A 53 19.89 -7.85 -8.79
N VAL A 54 18.71 -7.32 -9.08
CA VAL A 54 17.47 -7.57 -8.32
C VAL A 54 16.37 -8.05 -9.25
N ASP A 55 15.88 -9.26 -9.03
CA ASP A 55 14.68 -9.77 -9.69
C ASP A 55 13.43 -9.11 -9.11
N LEU A 56 12.58 -8.61 -10.01
CA LEU A 56 11.36 -7.92 -9.63
C LEU A 56 10.17 -8.88 -9.61
N PRO A 57 9.26 -8.77 -8.63
CA PRO A 57 8.04 -9.58 -8.59
C PRO A 57 7.24 -9.49 -9.90
N SER A 58 6.76 -10.63 -10.39
CA SER A 58 5.99 -10.71 -11.65
C SER A 58 4.76 -9.79 -11.68
N ALA A 59 4.13 -9.57 -10.53
CA ALA A 59 3.02 -8.63 -10.38
C ALA A 59 3.37 -7.17 -10.75
N LEU A 60 4.64 -6.78 -10.71
CA LEU A 60 5.09 -5.43 -11.07
C LEU A 60 5.41 -5.26 -12.56
N HIS A 61 5.70 -6.34 -13.29
CA HIS A 61 6.16 -6.26 -14.69
C HIS A 61 5.24 -5.44 -15.61
N PRO A 62 3.89 -5.55 -15.54
CA PRO A 62 3.00 -4.73 -16.38
C PRO A 62 3.14 -3.23 -16.13
N TYR A 63 3.46 -2.83 -14.90
CA TYR A 63 3.68 -1.43 -14.51
C TYR A 63 5.08 -0.93 -14.90
N LEU A 64 5.99 -1.85 -15.20
CA LEU A 64 7.38 -1.59 -15.56
C LEU A 64 7.65 -1.80 -17.05
N ARG A 65 6.61 -1.76 -17.90
CA ARG A 65 6.71 -1.95 -19.37
C ARG A 65 7.36 -3.28 -19.76
N GLY A 66 7.08 -4.33 -18.99
CA GLY A 66 7.61 -5.68 -19.22
C GLY A 66 9.03 -5.90 -18.69
N LYS A 67 9.65 -4.89 -18.08
CA LYS A 67 10.95 -5.01 -17.42
C LYS A 67 10.83 -5.89 -16.17
N THR A 68 11.82 -6.72 -15.95
CA THR A 68 11.74 -7.80 -14.95
C THR A 68 12.84 -7.73 -13.90
N ARG A 69 13.86 -6.90 -14.11
CA ARG A 69 15.05 -6.86 -13.24
C ARG A 69 15.61 -5.43 -13.12
N ILE A 70 16.29 -5.15 -12.01
CA ILE A 70 17.23 -4.03 -11.89
C ILE A 70 18.64 -4.61 -12.00
N SER A 71 19.46 -4.12 -12.93
CA SER A 71 20.85 -4.56 -13.08
C SER A 71 21.72 -4.13 -11.89
N ALA A 72 22.92 -4.71 -11.77
CA ALA A 72 23.89 -4.31 -10.74
C ALA A 72 24.27 -2.81 -10.80
N ASP A 73 24.20 -2.20 -11.99
CA ASP A 73 24.44 -0.77 -12.21
C ASP A 73 23.20 0.11 -11.91
N GLY A 74 22.11 -0.48 -11.41
CA GLY A 74 20.88 0.24 -11.08
C GLY A 74 19.98 0.53 -12.28
N VAL A 75 20.18 -0.13 -13.43
CA VAL A 75 19.35 0.06 -14.63
C VAL A 75 18.17 -0.89 -14.61
N LEU A 76 16.96 -0.37 -14.77
CA LEU A 76 15.76 -1.19 -14.93
C LEU A 76 15.77 -1.83 -16.33
N VAL A 77 15.85 -3.15 -16.39
CA VAL A 77 15.98 -3.94 -17.63
C VAL A 77 14.79 -4.87 -17.85
#